data_AF-A0A1I5DVI2-F1
#
_entry.id   AF-A0A1I5DVI2-F1
#
_cell.length_a   1.000
_cell.length_b   1.000
_cell.length_c   1.000
_cell.angle_alpha   90.00
_cell.angle_beta   90.00
_cell.angle_gamma   90.00
#
_symmetry.space_group_name_H-M   'P 1'
#
loop_
_entity.id
_entity.type
_entity.pdbx_description
1 polymer ?
#
loop_
_entity_poly.entity_id
_entity_poly.type
_entity_poly.pdbx_seq_one_letter_code
_entity_poly.pdbx_strand_id
1 'polypeptide(L)'
;MPEPRVHRAVSDVTASAPAGVLYGLIADATQWPLFFPPCVHVEQLDFDGSRERLRLWAVAGERVSSWVSSRRLDVSALRVEFTQDLPEAPITSMSGVWTVQPLGDRSRVTLEHSFTVADDAPADVSWVHEVTAANSRAQLDRLAWMAERWTRLDDLTLSFEDTVHVRAPAELIFDFLYRAEDWPAELPHVRTLEVSEKAPGVQVMSMGSLTVDGTAHESESVRICFPSAGRIVYKQTRTSPLLTAHTGEWLLEPDERGVNLTARHNVLLDERGATAVLGPDADTAEAARHVRDRIGQAGLLVLRYATQYALSAVRVL
;
A
#
# COMPACT_ATOMS: atom_id res chain seq x y z
N MET A 1 5.34 0.88 -41.67
CA MET A 1 6.07 1.26 -40.44
C MET A 1 6.94 0.08 -40.04
N PRO A 2 8.21 0.27 -39.65
CA PRO A 2 9.01 -0.83 -39.11
C PRO A 2 8.34 -1.41 -37.85
N GLU A 3 8.50 -2.70 -37.61
CA GLU A 3 8.01 -3.34 -36.39
C GLU A 3 8.73 -2.73 -35.17
N PRO A 4 8.01 -2.47 -34.05
CA PRO A 4 8.63 -1.95 -32.85
C PRO A 4 9.71 -2.90 -32.32
N ARG A 5 10.89 -2.37 -31.99
CA ARG A 5 11.96 -3.15 -31.38
C ARG A 5 11.61 -3.47 -29.92
N VAL A 6 11.64 -4.75 -29.57
CA VAL A 6 11.42 -5.21 -28.19
C VAL A 6 12.74 -5.28 -27.44
N HIS A 7 12.79 -4.57 -26.31
CA HIS A 7 13.91 -4.59 -25.35
C HIS A 7 13.58 -5.51 -24.18
N ARG A 8 14.63 -6.08 -23.56
CA ARG A 8 14.47 -7.02 -22.43
C ARG A 8 15.37 -6.65 -21.27
N ALA A 9 14.83 -6.71 -20.06
CA ALA A 9 15.58 -6.58 -18.82
C ALA A 9 15.30 -7.80 -17.93
N VAL A 10 16.34 -8.35 -17.32
CA VAL A 10 16.23 -9.53 -16.44
C VAL A 10 16.92 -9.22 -15.13
N SER A 11 16.29 -9.60 -14.03
CA SER A 11 16.87 -9.53 -12.70
C SER A 11 16.48 -10.78 -11.91
N ASP A 12 17.36 -11.24 -11.04
CA ASP A 12 17.08 -12.38 -10.17
C ASP A 12 17.61 -12.17 -8.76
N VAL A 13 17.03 -12.91 -7.82
CA VAL A 13 17.49 -13.04 -6.44
C VAL A 13 17.32 -14.48 -5.98
N THR A 14 18.17 -14.92 -5.06
CA THR A 14 18.01 -16.23 -4.40
C THR A 14 17.71 -16.02 -2.93
N ALA A 15 16.57 -16.54 -2.47
CA ALA A 15 16.12 -16.41 -1.09
C ALA A 15 16.13 -17.78 -0.38
N SER A 16 16.38 -17.75 0.92
CA SER A 16 16.34 -18.94 1.79
C SER A 16 14.91 -19.27 2.21
N ALA A 17 14.06 -19.57 1.21
CA ALA A 17 12.65 -19.85 1.39
C ALA A 17 12.14 -20.91 0.38
N PRO A 18 11.11 -21.69 0.75
CA PRO A 18 10.45 -22.60 -0.19
C PRO A 18 9.83 -21.85 -1.38
N ALA A 19 9.85 -22.48 -2.57
CA ALA A 19 9.38 -21.84 -3.79
C ALA A 19 7.88 -21.44 -3.72
N GLY A 20 7.07 -22.24 -3.02
CA GLY A 20 5.65 -21.92 -2.81
C GLY A 20 5.41 -20.64 -2.01
N VAL A 21 6.29 -20.30 -1.06
CA VAL A 21 6.21 -19.05 -0.29
C VAL A 21 6.46 -17.85 -1.19
N LEU A 22 7.55 -17.89 -1.97
CA LEU A 22 7.88 -16.80 -2.90
C LEU A 22 6.79 -16.64 -3.97
N TYR A 23 6.30 -17.75 -4.53
CA TYR A 23 5.19 -17.71 -5.48
C TYR A 23 3.94 -17.10 -4.85
N GLY A 24 3.57 -17.51 -3.62
CA GLY A 24 2.42 -16.96 -2.91
C GLY A 24 2.50 -15.44 -2.73
N LEU A 25 3.67 -14.92 -2.31
CA LEU A 25 3.90 -13.48 -2.16
C LEU A 25 3.81 -12.70 -3.49
N ILE A 26 4.21 -13.32 -4.61
CA ILE A 26 4.10 -12.70 -5.94
C ILE A 26 2.64 -12.78 -6.45
N ALA A 27 1.99 -13.92 -6.25
CA ALA A 27 0.64 -14.20 -6.72
C ALA A 27 -0.41 -13.37 -5.99
N ASP A 28 -0.29 -13.16 -4.69
CA ASP A 28 -1.23 -12.33 -3.93
C ASP A 28 -0.86 -10.84 -3.97
N ALA A 29 -1.22 -10.18 -5.07
CA ALA A 29 -0.98 -8.74 -5.22
C ALA A 29 -1.80 -7.86 -4.30
N THR A 30 -2.90 -8.36 -3.74
CA THR A 30 -3.73 -7.56 -2.83
C THR A 30 -2.97 -7.22 -1.54
N GLN A 31 -1.98 -8.04 -1.17
CA GLN A 31 -1.10 -7.82 -0.02
C GLN A 31 0.18 -7.02 -0.35
N TRP A 32 0.43 -6.71 -1.63
CA TRP A 32 1.61 -5.95 -2.04
C TRP A 32 1.76 -4.59 -1.35
N PRO A 33 0.69 -3.85 -1.02
CA PRO A 33 0.81 -2.63 -0.23
C PRO A 33 1.49 -2.83 1.13
N LEU A 34 1.39 -4.01 1.74
CA LEU A 34 2.06 -4.31 3.01
C LEU A 34 3.51 -4.74 2.80
N PHE A 35 3.81 -5.47 1.72
CA PHE A 35 5.11 -6.11 1.53
C PHE A 35 6.09 -5.31 0.67
N PHE A 36 5.60 -4.57 -0.33
CA PHE A 36 6.42 -3.79 -1.25
C PHE A 36 6.31 -2.29 -0.94
N PRO A 37 7.38 -1.65 -0.43
CA PRO A 37 7.35 -0.24 0.01
C PRO A 37 6.76 0.74 -1.02
N PRO A 38 7.08 0.66 -2.33
CA PRO A 38 6.50 1.59 -3.30
C PRO A 38 5.01 1.37 -3.56
N CYS A 39 4.49 0.16 -3.41
CA CYS A 39 3.08 -0.15 -3.70
C CYS A 39 2.19 0.47 -2.62
N VAL A 40 1.27 1.36 -3.02
CA VAL A 40 0.35 2.08 -2.12
C VAL A 40 -0.97 1.33 -1.99
N HIS A 41 -1.55 0.92 -3.12
CA HIS A 41 -2.83 0.23 -3.15
C HIS A 41 -2.92 -0.68 -4.38
N VAL A 42 -3.70 -1.75 -4.27
CA VAL A 42 -4.06 -2.64 -5.37
C VAL A 42 -5.57 -2.89 -5.31
N GLU A 43 -6.27 -2.56 -6.40
CA GLU A 43 -7.67 -2.90 -6.60
C GLU A 43 -7.77 -4.09 -7.55
N GLN A 44 -8.36 -5.20 -7.11
CA GLN A 44 -8.67 -6.31 -8.00
C GLN A 44 -9.96 -6.01 -8.77
N LEU A 45 -9.83 -5.78 -10.08
CA LEU A 45 -10.94 -5.42 -10.96
C LEU A 45 -11.68 -6.65 -11.50
N ASP A 46 -10.96 -7.74 -11.70
CA ASP A 46 -11.47 -9.02 -12.20
C ASP A 46 -10.55 -10.16 -11.75
N PHE A 47 -11.11 -11.35 -11.49
CA PHE A 47 -10.36 -12.55 -11.13
C PHE A 47 -11.16 -13.83 -11.41
N ASP A 48 -10.58 -14.75 -12.17
CA ASP A 48 -11.19 -16.04 -12.52
C ASP A 48 -10.53 -17.27 -11.86
N GLY A 49 -9.58 -17.04 -10.94
CA GLY A 49 -8.76 -18.08 -10.32
C GLY A 49 -7.36 -18.22 -10.92
N SER A 50 -7.18 -17.84 -12.20
CA SER A 50 -5.89 -17.98 -12.92
C SER A 50 -5.51 -16.74 -13.72
N ARG A 51 -6.47 -15.87 -14.01
CA ARG A 51 -6.29 -14.58 -14.67
C ARG A 51 -6.92 -13.53 -13.80
N GLU A 52 -6.29 -12.38 -13.77
CA GLU A 52 -6.83 -11.22 -13.07
C GLU A 52 -6.43 -9.93 -13.76
N ARG A 53 -7.17 -8.89 -13.41
CA ARG A 53 -6.88 -7.53 -13.81
C ARG A 53 -6.85 -6.67 -12.57
N LEU A 54 -5.73 -5.99 -12.37
CA LEU A 54 -5.45 -5.21 -11.18
C LEU A 54 -5.25 -3.75 -11.54
N ARG A 55 -5.82 -2.82 -10.77
CA ARG A 55 -5.36 -1.43 -10.76
C ARG A 55 -4.39 -1.22 -9.62
N LEU A 56 -3.21 -0.71 -9.92
CA LEU A 56 -2.17 -0.46 -8.93
C LEU A 56 -1.96 1.03 -8.75
N TRP A 57 -1.54 1.40 -7.55
CA TRP A 57 -0.99 2.71 -7.23
C TRP A 57 0.36 2.51 -6.57
N ALA A 58 1.37 3.27 -6.99
CA ALA A 58 2.69 3.21 -6.37
C ALA A 58 3.38 4.57 -6.34
N VAL A 59 4.25 4.75 -5.35
CA VAL A 59 5.16 5.87 -5.28
C VAL A 59 6.31 5.66 -6.27
N ALA A 60 6.50 6.63 -7.16
CA ALA A 60 7.58 6.70 -8.13
C ALA A 60 8.28 8.05 -8.00
N GLY A 61 9.37 8.08 -7.21
CA GLY A 61 9.99 9.33 -6.78
C GLY A 61 9.03 10.17 -5.93
N GLU A 62 8.80 11.43 -6.31
CA GLU A 62 7.87 12.35 -5.62
C GLU A 62 6.42 12.28 -6.13
N ARG A 63 6.13 11.36 -7.04
CA ARG A 63 4.80 11.21 -7.65
C ARG A 63 4.19 9.88 -7.29
N VAL A 64 2.86 9.84 -7.31
CA VAL A 64 2.09 8.60 -7.23
C VAL A 64 1.58 8.30 -8.62
N SER A 65 1.95 7.15 -9.17
CA SER A 65 1.47 6.66 -10.46
C SER A 65 0.39 5.62 -10.27
N SER A 66 -0.49 5.48 -11.27
CA SER A 66 -1.50 4.42 -11.30
C SER A 66 -1.57 3.80 -12.68
N TRP A 67 -1.67 2.48 -12.74
CA TRP A 67 -1.80 1.73 -13.98
C TRP A 67 -2.66 0.49 -13.78
N VAL A 68 -3.11 -0.09 -14.89
CA VAL A 68 -3.79 -1.38 -14.89
C VAL A 68 -2.84 -2.46 -15.40
N SER A 69 -2.79 -3.57 -14.69
CA SER A 69 -2.01 -4.76 -15.05
C SER A 69 -2.92 -5.97 -15.17
N SER A 70 -2.85 -6.63 -16.32
CA SER A 70 -3.47 -7.93 -16.55
C SER A 70 -2.45 -9.02 -16.22
N ARG A 71 -2.80 -9.99 -15.38
CA ARG A 71 -1.90 -11.07 -14.95
C ARG A 71 -2.46 -12.46 -15.25
N ARG A 72 -1.57 -13.42 -15.47
CA ARG A 72 -1.87 -14.86 -15.59
C ARG A 72 -1.00 -15.63 -14.60
N LEU A 73 -1.66 -16.30 -13.66
CA LEU A 73 -1.07 -17.08 -12.59
C LEU A 73 -1.04 -18.54 -12.99
N ASP A 74 0.15 -19.14 -12.95
CA ASP A 74 0.37 -20.55 -13.19
C ASP A 74 1.11 -21.15 -11.99
N VAL A 75 0.33 -21.66 -11.04
CA VAL A 75 0.87 -22.25 -9.80
C VAL A 75 1.65 -23.53 -10.08
N SER A 76 1.29 -24.27 -11.13
CA SER A 76 1.98 -25.52 -11.49
C SER A 76 3.38 -25.26 -12.04
N ALA A 77 3.55 -24.17 -12.78
CA ALA A 77 4.83 -23.71 -13.30
C ALA A 77 5.55 -22.69 -12.40
N LEU A 78 4.94 -22.31 -11.27
CA LEU A 78 5.38 -21.24 -10.38
C LEU A 78 5.73 -19.95 -11.12
N ARG A 79 4.84 -19.56 -12.03
CA ARG A 79 5.02 -18.46 -12.98
C ARG A 79 3.86 -17.49 -12.92
N VAL A 80 4.17 -16.19 -12.97
CA VAL A 80 3.16 -15.12 -13.09
C VAL A 80 3.55 -14.23 -14.26
N GLU A 81 2.76 -14.27 -15.32
CA GLU A 81 2.89 -13.36 -16.47
C GLU A 81 2.07 -12.12 -16.20
N PHE A 82 2.56 -10.96 -16.62
CA PHE A 82 1.83 -9.71 -16.52
C PHE A 82 2.05 -8.82 -17.74
N THR A 83 1.04 -8.02 -18.06
CA THR A 83 1.08 -6.98 -19.06
C THR A 83 0.48 -5.71 -18.47
N GLN A 84 1.09 -4.56 -18.74
CA GLN A 84 0.51 -3.25 -18.44
C GLN A 84 -0.38 -2.84 -19.61
N ASP A 85 -1.68 -2.63 -19.36
CA ASP A 85 -2.68 -2.43 -20.42
C ASP A 85 -2.43 -1.15 -21.24
N LEU A 86 -1.99 -0.08 -20.58
CA LEU A 86 -1.75 1.25 -21.17
C LEU A 86 -0.53 1.90 -20.49
N PRO A 87 0.69 1.61 -20.95
CA PRO A 87 1.87 2.28 -20.43
C PRO A 87 1.88 3.76 -20.81
N GLU A 88 2.50 4.58 -19.96
CA GLU A 88 2.73 5.99 -20.23
C GLU A 88 3.95 6.17 -21.15
N ALA A 89 3.88 7.18 -22.03
CA ALA A 89 5.03 7.56 -22.86
C ALA A 89 6.26 7.84 -21.98
N PRO A 90 7.48 7.42 -22.41
CA PRO A 90 7.81 6.97 -23.77
C PRO A 90 7.58 5.46 -24.02
N ILE A 91 7.09 4.71 -23.02
CA ILE A 91 6.86 3.26 -23.13
C ILE A 91 5.58 3.02 -23.93
N THR A 92 5.65 2.16 -24.96
CA THR A 92 4.50 1.81 -25.80
C THR A 92 3.95 0.42 -25.52
N SER A 93 4.75 -0.47 -24.93
CA SER A 93 4.30 -1.74 -24.34
C SER A 93 5.19 -2.09 -23.15
N MET A 94 4.61 -2.69 -22.12
CA MET A 94 5.33 -3.21 -20.96
C MET A 94 4.67 -4.53 -20.54
N SER A 95 5.47 -5.59 -20.50
CA SER A 95 5.07 -6.90 -20.04
C SER A 95 6.22 -7.54 -19.27
N GLY A 96 5.92 -8.58 -18.52
CA GLY A 96 6.96 -9.31 -17.82
C GLY A 96 6.49 -10.62 -17.26
N VAL A 97 7.44 -11.30 -16.64
CA VAL A 97 7.23 -12.61 -16.07
C VAL A 97 8.05 -12.78 -14.80
N TRP A 98 7.34 -13.17 -13.74
CA TRP A 98 7.93 -13.76 -12.56
C TRP A 98 8.04 -15.27 -12.74
N THR A 99 9.20 -15.84 -12.43
CA THR A 99 9.40 -17.29 -12.38
C THR A 99 10.12 -17.65 -11.08
N VAL A 100 9.58 -18.62 -10.34
CA VAL A 100 10.23 -19.14 -9.12
C VAL A 100 10.77 -20.54 -9.40
N GLN A 101 12.08 -20.71 -9.24
CA GLN A 101 12.78 -21.97 -9.43
C GLN A 101 13.27 -22.53 -8.07
N PRO A 102 12.83 -23.73 -7.66
CA PRO A 102 13.37 -24.38 -6.47
C PRO A 102 14.83 -24.80 -6.70
N LEU A 103 15.70 -24.53 -5.72
CA LEU A 103 17.13 -24.85 -5.71
C LEU A 103 17.50 -25.67 -4.45
N GLY A 104 16.62 -26.58 -4.02
CA GLY A 104 16.76 -27.32 -2.77
C GLY A 104 16.05 -26.63 -1.60
N ASP A 105 16.80 -26.25 -0.57
CA ASP A 105 16.32 -25.50 0.59
C ASP A 105 16.16 -23.99 0.32
N ARG A 106 16.65 -23.53 -0.82
CA ARG A 106 16.52 -22.17 -1.34
C ARG A 106 15.73 -22.15 -2.63
N SER A 107 15.32 -20.96 -3.05
CA SER A 107 14.68 -20.76 -4.36
C SER A 107 15.21 -19.50 -5.03
N ARG A 108 15.31 -19.53 -6.37
CA ARG A 108 15.61 -18.35 -7.18
C ARG A 108 14.30 -17.78 -7.72
N VAL A 109 14.14 -16.46 -7.62
CA VAL A 109 13.10 -15.72 -8.32
C VAL A 109 13.75 -14.94 -9.44
N THR A 110 13.23 -15.08 -10.65
CA THR A 110 13.62 -14.28 -11.81
C THR A 110 12.44 -13.40 -12.21
N LEU A 111 12.72 -12.12 -12.41
CA LEU A 111 11.80 -11.14 -12.99
C LEU A 111 12.34 -10.70 -14.34
N GLU A 112 11.62 -11.04 -15.40
CA GLU A 112 11.89 -10.62 -16.76
C GLU A 112 10.90 -9.53 -17.17
N HIS A 113 11.38 -8.48 -17.83
CA HIS A 113 10.55 -7.46 -18.47
C HIS A 113 10.83 -7.45 -19.98
N SER A 114 9.77 -7.25 -20.76
CA SER A 114 9.83 -6.96 -22.18
C SER A 114 9.05 -5.68 -22.46
N PHE A 115 9.68 -4.71 -23.11
CA PHE A 115 9.08 -3.40 -23.38
C PHE A 115 9.47 -2.85 -24.75
N THR A 116 8.65 -1.95 -25.26
CA THR A 116 8.92 -1.16 -26.47
C THR A 116 8.86 0.32 -26.13
N VAL A 117 9.63 1.14 -26.85
CA VAL A 117 9.72 2.59 -26.65
C VAL A 117 9.35 3.29 -27.95
N ALA A 118 8.67 4.44 -27.85
CA ALA A 118 8.35 5.27 -29.00
C ALA A 118 9.63 5.62 -29.79
N ASP A 119 9.56 5.48 -31.11
CA ASP A 119 10.65 5.76 -32.06
C ASP A 119 12.00 5.04 -31.79
N ASP A 120 12.03 4.05 -30.88
CA ASP A 120 13.26 3.39 -30.42
C ASP A 120 14.36 4.38 -30.00
N ALA A 121 13.96 5.54 -29.44
CA ALA A 121 14.88 6.61 -29.08
C ALA A 121 15.93 6.11 -28.07
N PRO A 122 17.25 6.15 -28.37
CA PRO A 122 18.27 5.51 -27.53
C PRO A 122 18.32 6.01 -26.08
N ALA A 123 18.06 7.31 -25.87
CA ALA A 123 18.02 7.90 -24.54
C ALA A 123 16.85 7.35 -23.71
N ASP A 124 15.66 7.26 -24.31
CA ASP A 124 14.46 6.76 -23.65
C ASP A 124 14.58 5.26 -23.36
N VAL A 125 15.11 4.48 -24.31
CA VAL A 125 15.42 3.06 -24.10
C VAL A 125 16.36 2.86 -22.92
N SER A 126 17.44 3.65 -22.85
CA SER A 126 18.42 3.57 -21.75
C SER A 126 17.78 3.92 -20.41
N TRP A 127 16.98 4.99 -20.37
CA TRP A 127 16.24 5.40 -19.18
C TRP A 127 15.24 4.34 -18.70
N VAL A 128 14.44 3.75 -19.61
CA VAL A 128 13.50 2.67 -19.26
C VAL A 128 14.24 1.45 -18.72
N HIS A 129 15.38 1.09 -19.30
CA HIS A 129 16.23 0.01 -18.78
C HIS A 129 16.69 0.27 -17.34
N GLU A 130 17.23 1.46 -17.07
CA GLU A 130 17.75 1.82 -15.75
C GLU A 130 16.65 1.81 -14.69
N VAL A 131 15.52 2.45 -14.96
CA VAL A 131 14.38 2.51 -14.04
C VAL A 131 13.79 1.12 -13.81
N THR A 132 13.62 0.32 -14.87
CA THR A 132 13.10 -1.05 -14.76
C THR A 132 14.04 -1.93 -13.94
N ALA A 133 15.35 -1.84 -14.16
CA ALA A 133 16.34 -2.63 -13.42
C ALA A 133 16.41 -2.23 -11.93
N ALA A 134 16.40 -0.93 -11.62
CA ALA A 134 16.40 -0.43 -10.25
C ALA A 134 15.14 -0.88 -9.49
N ASN A 135 13.97 -0.73 -10.11
CA ASN A 135 12.69 -1.16 -9.53
C ASN A 135 12.64 -2.67 -9.33
N SER A 136 13.08 -3.45 -10.33
CA SER A 136 13.13 -4.91 -10.26
C SER A 136 14.00 -5.38 -9.10
N ARG A 137 15.19 -4.78 -8.95
CA ARG A 137 16.12 -5.14 -7.88
C ARG A 137 15.54 -4.83 -6.50
N ALA A 138 14.98 -3.63 -6.31
CA ALA A 138 14.36 -3.25 -5.05
C ALA A 138 13.18 -4.17 -4.68
N GLN A 139 12.35 -4.56 -5.65
CA GLN A 139 11.25 -5.51 -5.43
C GLN A 139 11.77 -6.90 -5.07
N LEU A 140 12.75 -7.41 -5.82
CA LEU A 140 13.34 -8.73 -5.57
C LEU A 140 14.03 -8.81 -4.21
N ASP A 141 14.82 -7.80 -3.84
CA ASP A 141 15.49 -7.74 -2.53
C ASP A 141 14.47 -7.73 -1.39
N ARG A 142 13.37 -6.98 -1.55
CA ARG A 142 12.30 -6.94 -0.57
C ARG A 142 11.52 -8.24 -0.47
N LEU A 143 11.22 -8.87 -1.62
CA LEU A 143 10.56 -10.16 -1.69
C LEU A 143 11.41 -11.24 -0.99
N ALA A 144 12.72 -11.28 -1.27
CA ALA A 144 13.63 -12.20 -0.62
C ALA A 144 13.68 -11.98 0.90
N TRP A 145 13.81 -10.72 1.34
CA TRP A 145 13.80 -10.36 2.76
C TRP A 145 12.53 -10.83 3.47
N MET A 146 11.37 -10.75 2.81
CA MET A 146 10.10 -11.23 3.37
C MET A 146 9.96 -12.73 3.35
N ALA A 147 10.29 -13.36 2.24
CA ALA A 147 10.22 -14.80 2.11
C ALA A 147 11.14 -15.50 3.12
N GLU A 148 12.30 -14.94 3.46
CA GLU A 148 13.20 -15.51 4.48
C GLU A 148 12.65 -15.44 5.91
N ARG A 149 11.55 -14.71 6.13
CA ARG A 149 10.86 -14.58 7.42
C ARG A 149 9.51 -15.29 7.45
N TRP A 150 9.21 -16.09 6.43
CA TRP A 150 7.87 -16.65 6.21
C TRP A 150 7.29 -17.41 7.40
N THR A 151 8.13 -18.12 8.17
CA THR A 151 7.69 -18.87 9.37
C THR A 151 7.18 -17.99 10.49
N ARG A 152 7.44 -16.68 10.44
CA ARG A 152 7.07 -15.70 11.45
C ARG A 152 6.15 -14.61 10.90
N LEU A 153 5.83 -14.63 9.61
CA LEU A 153 4.99 -13.59 9.00
C LEU A 153 3.64 -13.47 9.69
N ASP A 154 3.05 -14.58 10.11
CA ASP A 154 1.78 -14.60 10.84
C ASP A 154 1.88 -13.91 12.20
N ASP A 155 3.02 -14.04 12.90
CA ASP A 155 3.26 -13.38 14.20
C ASP A 155 3.57 -11.89 14.03
N LEU A 156 4.09 -11.49 12.87
CA LEU A 156 4.50 -10.11 12.57
C LEU A 156 3.41 -9.31 11.87
N THR A 157 2.43 -9.97 11.28
CA THR A 157 1.35 -9.34 10.53
C THR A 157 0.12 -9.23 11.40
N LEU A 158 -0.43 -8.03 11.50
CA LEU A 158 -1.64 -7.78 12.27
C LEU A 158 -2.64 -7.03 11.39
N SER A 159 -3.88 -7.54 11.32
CA SER A 159 -5.01 -6.92 10.65
C SER A 159 -6.16 -6.77 11.64
N PHE A 160 -6.77 -5.59 11.70
CA PHE A 160 -7.92 -5.34 12.54
C PHE A 160 -8.74 -4.17 12.00
N GLU A 161 -10.00 -4.10 12.43
CA GLU A 161 -10.89 -3.00 12.14
C GLU A 161 -11.75 -2.64 13.34
N ASP A 162 -12.10 -1.36 13.44
CA ASP A 162 -13.04 -0.83 14.40
C ASP A 162 -14.21 -0.19 13.65
N THR A 163 -15.44 -0.64 13.94
CA THR A 163 -16.66 -0.13 13.30
C THR A 163 -17.56 0.55 14.32
N VAL A 164 -18.03 1.74 13.99
CA VAL A 164 -19.03 2.49 14.78
C VAL A 164 -20.21 2.89 13.90
N HIS A 165 -21.43 2.64 14.40
CA HIS A 165 -22.65 3.08 13.74
C HIS A 165 -23.06 4.46 14.27
N VAL A 166 -23.27 5.43 13.39
CA VAL A 166 -23.65 6.80 13.76
C VAL A 166 -24.82 7.31 12.93
N ARG A 167 -25.62 8.21 13.52
CA ARG A 167 -26.73 8.90 12.85
C ARG A 167 -26.29 10.27 12.36
N ALA A 168 -25.50 10.31 11.30
CA ALA A 168 -24.99 11.55 10.71
C ALA A 168 -24.86 11.40 9.19
N PRO A 169 -24.88 12.50 8.41
CA PRO A 169 -24.75 12.43 6.95
C PRO A 169 -23.38 11.87 6.54
N ALA A 170 -23.38 10.75 5.80
CA ALA A 170 -22.16 10.10 5.35
C ALA A 170 -21.28 11.01 4.48
N GLU A 171 -21.90 11.86 3.64
CA GLU A 171 -21.21 12.82 2.78
C GLU A 171 -20.37 13.82 3.59
N LEU A 172 -20.92 14.38 4.67
CA LEU A 172 -20.19 15.32 5.53
C LEU A 172 -19.04 14.65 6.31
N ILE A 173 -19.22 13.38 6.67
CA ILE A 173 -18.16 12.60 7.32
C ILE A 173 -17.05 12.28 6.30
N PHE A 174 -17.42 11.90 5.08
CA PHE A 174 -16.46 11.67 4.02
C PHE A 174 -15.67 12.94 3.71
N ASP A 175 -16.35 14.08 3.58
CA ASP A 175 -15.73 15.39 3.35
C ASP A 175 -14.72 15.75 4.45
N PHE A 176 -15.06 15.50 5.72
CA PHE A 176 -14.13 15.68 6.84
C PHE A 176 -12.86 14.82 6.70
N LEU A 177 -13.01 13.55 6.33
CA LEU A 177 -11.87 12.64 6.17
C LEU A 177 -11.03 13.00 4.93
N TYR A 178 -11.70 13.41 3.86
CA TYR A 178 -11.09 13.82 2.59
C TYR A 178 -10.28 15.11 2.74
N ARG A 179 -10.82 16.11 3.42
CA ARG A 179 -10.21 17.43 3.65
C ARG A 179 -9.28 17.42 4.86
N ALA A 180 -8.25 16.57 4.81
CA ALA A 180 -7.32 16.44 5.93
C ALA A 180 -6.56 17.73 6.24
N GLU A 181 -6.37 18.62 5.25
CA GLU A 181 -5.78 19.96 5.41
C GLU A 181 -6.46 20.80 6.49
N ASP A 182 -7.74 20.56 6.78
CA ASP A 182 -8.51 21.29 7.78
C ASP A 182 -8.40 20.66 9.19
N TRP A 183 -7.83 19.46 9.31
CA TRP A 183 -7.71 18.75 10.58
C TRP A 183 -6.99 19.52 11.69
N PRO A 184 -5.97 20.37 11.45
CA PRO A 184 -5.38 21.16 12.53
C PRO A 184 -6.37 22.09 13.26
N ALA A 185 -7.47 22.48 12.63
CA ALA A 185 -8.53 23.27 13.26
C ALA A 185 -9.53 22.40 14.05
N GLU A 186 -9.67 21.12 13.67
CA GLU A 186 -10.71 20.22 14.16
C GLU A 186 -10.19 19.15 15.15
N LEU A 187 -8.92 18.75 15.03
CA LEU A 187 -8.26 17.69 15.79
C LEU A 187 -7.20 18.30 16.72
N PRO A 188 -7.45 18.40 18.05
CA PRO A 188 -6.54 19.08 18.98
C PRO A 188 -5.13 18.50 19.07
N HIS A 189 -4.94 17.24 18.66
CA HIS A 189 -3.64 16.55 18.69
C HIS A 189 -2.84 16.73 17.39
N VAL A 190 -3.45 17.28 16.33
CA VAL A 190 -2.79 17.55 15.05
C VAL A 190 -2.29 18.99 15.07
N ARG A 191 -0.97 19.17 14.96
CA ARG A 191 -0.33 20.50 15.03
C ARG A 191 -0.10 21.10 13.66
N THR A 192 0.40 20.29 12.74
CA THR A 192 0.71 20.70 11.36
C THR A 192 0.26 19.61 10.42
N LEU A 193 -0.26 20.01 9.27
CA LEU A 193 -0.66 19.06 8.25
C LEU A 193 -0.52 19.72 6.88
N GLU A 194 0.18 19.03 5.98
CA GLU A 194 0.38 19.44 4.60
C GLU A 194 -0.18 18.36 3.68
N VAL A 195 -1.06 18.74 2.77
CA VAL A 195 -1.65 17.85 1.76
C VAL A 195 -1.33 18.39 0.37
N SER A 196 -0.80 17.51 -0.48
CA SER A 196 -0.65 17.77 -1.91
C SER A 196 -1.54 16.81 -2.70
N GLU A 197 -2.44 17.37 -3.51
CA GLU A 197 -3.31 16.60 -4.41
C GLU A 197 -3.08 17.07 -5.86
N LYS A 198 -2.13 16.42 -6.55
CA LYS A 198 -1.80 16.75 -7.94
C LYS A 198 -2.75 16.09 -8.95
N ALA A 199 -3.40 15.01 -8.54
CA ALA A 199 -4.41 14.31 -9.31
C ALA A 199 -5.63 14.06 -8.40
N PRO A 200 -6.88 14.18 -8.91
CA PRO A 200 -8.07 14.01 -8.11
C PRO A 200 -8.09 12.70 -7.33
N GLY A 201 -8.28 12.80 -6.01
CA GLY A 201 -8.34 11.65 -5.10
C GLY A 201 -7.00 10.95 -4.85
N VAL A 202 -5.88 11.53 -5.26
CA VAL A 202 -4.53 11.01 -4.94
C VAL A 202 -3.77 12.04 -4.13
N GLN A 203 -3.70 11.79 -2.83
CA GLN A 203 -3.20 12.76 -1.85
C GLN A 203 -1.89 12.27 -1.22
N VAL A 204 -0.89 13.15 -1.18
CA VAL A 204 0.33 12.96 -0.39
C VAL A 204 0.20 13.84 0.84
N MET A 205 0.29 13.25 2.03
CA MET A 205 0.02 13.90 3.30
C MET A 205 1.23 13.78 4.23
N SER A 206 1.67 14.90 4.79
CA SER A 206 2.61 14.96 5.92
C SER A 206 1.90 15.54 7.13
N MET A 207 1.99 14.86 8.27
CA MET A 207 1.27 15.22 9.50
C MET A 207 2.22 15.22 10.69
N GLY A 208 2.23 16.34 11.40
CA GLY A 208 2.85 16.50 12.71
C GLY A 208 1.78 16.46 13.80
N SER A 209 1.86 15.46 14.69
CA SER A 209 0.93 15.24 15.79
C SER A 209 1.65 15.23 17.14
N LEU A 210 0.90 15.44 18.22
CA LEU A 210 1.39 15.29 19.59
C LEU A 210 0.79 14.02 20.20
N THR A 211 1.63 13.23 20.84
CA THR A 211 1.19 12.14 21.71
C THR A 211 0.64 12.71 23.02
N VAL A 212 -0.01 11.85 23.81
CA VAL A 212 -0.59 12.23 25.11
C VAL A 212 0.47 12.75 26.09
N ASP A 213 1.70 12.25 26.01
CA ASP A 213 2.88 12.68 26.77
C ASP A 213 3.54 13.97 26.21
N GLY A 214 2.99 14.56 25.14
CA GLY A 214 3.48 15.79 24.54
C GLY A 214 4.65 15.60 23.56
N THR A 215 5.02 14.35 23.26
CA THR A 215 6.06 14.04 22.29
C THR A 215 5.54 14.28 20.87
N ALA A 216 6.34 14.96 20.05
CA ALA A 216 6.02 15.17 18.65
C ALA A 216 6.22 13.89 17.85
N HIS A 217 5.23 13.57 17.01
CA HIS A 217 5.26 12.45 16.07
C HIS A 217 4.97 12.95 14.66
N GLU A 218 5.90 12.68 13.76
CA GLU A 218 5.74 12.95 12.33
C GLU A 218 5.38 11.66 11.60
N SER A 219 4.41 11.77 10.70
CA SER A 219 4.03 10.68 9.81
C SER A 219 3.82 11.22 8.40
N GLU A 220 4.13 10.40 7.41
CA GLU A 220 3.86 10.68 6.01
C GLU A 220 3.05 9.53 5.44
N SER A 221 2.10 9.86 4.57
CA SER A 221 1.24 8.86 3.93
C SER A 221 0.81 9.28 2.53
N VAL A 222 0.46 8.28 1.73
CA VAL A 222 -0.27 8.46 0.49
C VAL A 222 -1.68 7.92 0.69
N ARG A 223 -2.69 8.68 0.26
CA ARG A 223 -4.11 8.31 0.32
C ARG A 223 -4.70 8.24 -1.08
N ILE A 224 -5.46 7.19 -1.36
CA ILE A 224 -6.27 7.05 -2.57
C ILE A 224 -7.74 7.11 -2.14
N CYS A 225 -8.42 8.16 -2.58
CA CYS A 225 -9.78 8.48 -2.19
C CYS A 225 -10.75 8.02 -3.28
N PHE A 226 -11.80 7.30 -2.87
CA PHE A 226 -12.88 6.83 -3.73
C PHE A 226 -14.22 7.39 -3.24
N PRO A 227 -14.55 8.67 -3.55
CA PRO A 227 -15.75 9.33 -3.04
C PRO A 227 -17.04 8.56 -3.36
N SER A 228 -17.18 8.06 -4.58
CA SER A 228 -18.35 7.29 -5.01
C SER A 228 -18.51 5.94 -4.30
N ALA A 229 -17.43 5.41 -3.72
CA ALA A 229 -17.43 4.16 -2.95
C ALA A 229 -17.40 4.41 -1.44
N GLY A 230 -17.44 5.67 -0.99
CA GLY A 230 -17.41 6.01 0.44
C GLY A 230 -16.16 5.53 1.15
N ARG A 231 -15.00 5.45 0.49
CA ARG A 231 -13.78 4.94 1.12
C ARG A 231 -12.50 5.69 0.76
N ILE A 232 -11.55 5.68 1.69
CA ILE A 232 -10.20 6.25 1.53
C ILE A 232 -9.22 5.21 2.01
N VAL A 233 -8.41 4.65 1.09
CA VAL A 233 -7.29 3.77 1.45
C VAL A 233 -6.04 4.58 1.59
N TYR A 234 -5.12 4.17 2.46
CA TYR A 234 -3.85 4.85 2.63
C TYR A 234 -2.73 3.90 2.99
N LYS A 235 -1.50 4.37 2.72
CA LYS A 235 -0.26 3.75 3.17
C LYS A 235 0.62 4.79 3.82
N GLN A 236 1.16 4.50 5.01
CA GLN A 236 2.21 5.32 5.59
C GLN A 236 3.53 5.07 4.86
N THR A 237 4.10 6.12 4.28
CA THR A 237 5.42 6.11 3.64
C THR A 237 6.53 6.36 4.65
N ARG A 238 6.21 7.01 5.77
CA ARG A 238 7.06 7.12 6.96
C ARG A 238 6.31 6.59 8.16
N THR A 239 6.77 5.47 8.70
CA THR A 239 6.14 4.75 9.82
C THR A 239 6.84 5.02 11.15
N SER A 240 6.15 4.68 12.25
CA SER A 240 6.78 4.55 13.57
C SER A 240 7.85 3.45 13.56
N PRO A 241 8.92 3.54 14.37
CA PRO A 241 9.93 2.48 14.49
C PRO A 241 9.37 1.09 14.81
N LEU A 242 8.17 1.00 15.41
CA LEU A 242 7.48 -0.28 15.67
C LEU A 242 7.04 -1.02 14.41
N LEU A 243 6.96 -0.34 13.27
CA LEU A 243 6.27 -0.82 12.08
C LEU A 243 7.20 -0.83 10.88
N THR A 244 7.36 -2.00 10.29
CA THR A 244 7.94 -2.16 8.96
C THR A 244 7.01 -1.61 7.88
N ALA A 245 5.69 -1.75 8.04
CA ALA A 245 4.69 -1.22 7.12
C ALA A 245 3.36 -0.98 7.83
N HIS A 246 2.58 0.00 7.34
CA HIS A 246 1.23 0.28 7.79
C HIS A 246 0.38 0.77 6.62
N THR A 247 -0.71 0.07 6.38
CA THR A 247 -1.79 0.47 5.47
C THR A 247 -3.08 0.55 6.26
N GLY A 248 -4.01 1.37 5.80
CA GLY A 248 -5.34 1.40 6.38
C GLY A 248 -6.40 1.89 5.42
N GLU A 249 -7.63 1.82 5.88
CA GLU A 249 -8.80 2.20 5.11
C GLU A 249 -9.85 2.81 6.01
N TRP A 250 -10.40 3.93 5.55
CA TRP A 250 -11.65 4.47 6.06
C TRP A 250 -12.75 4.01 5.12
N LEU A 251 -13.78 3.38 5.65
CA LEU A 251 -14.93 2.89 4.88
C LEU A 251 -16.22 3.40 5.51
N LEU A 252 -17.10 3.96 4.68
CA LEU A 252 -18.39 4.50 5.05
C LEU A 252 -19.47 3.72 4.30
N GLU A 253 -20.34 3.06 5.06
CA GLU A 253 -21.43 2.25 4.52
C GLU A 253 -22.77 2.80 5.02
N PRO A 254 -23.44 3.69 4.25
CA PRO A 254 -24.75 4.22 4.62
C PRO A 254 -25.79 3.11 4.68
N ASP A 255 -26.71 3.23 5.63
CA ASP A 255 -27.88 2.36 5.76
C ASP A 255 -29.16 3.17 6.07
N GLU A 256 -30.28 2.50 6.29
CA GLU A 256 -31.57 3.15 6.57
C GLU A 256 -31.59 4.00 7.85
N ARG A 257 -30.64 3.79 8.77
CA ARG A 257 -30.62 4.36 10.11
C ARG A 257 -29.46 5.33 10.33
N GLY A 258 -28.49 5.37 9.42
CA GLY A 258 -27.31 6.20 9.52
C GLY A 258 -26.19 5.70 8.60
N VAL A 259 -25.01 5.53 9.17
CA VAL A 259 -23.82 5.06 8.46
C VAL A 259 -22.94 4.24 9.39
N ASN A 260 -22.42 3.12 8.90
CA ASN A 260 -21.35 2.38 9.55
C ASN A 260 -20.01 2.97 9.10
N LEU A 261 -19.23 3.45 10.08
CA LEU A 261 -17.89 3.98 9.86
C LEU A 261 -16.89 2.93 10.31
N THR A 262 -16.05 2.46 9.41
CA THR A 262 -15.02 1.46 9.67
C THR A 262 -13.63 2.05 9.46
N ALA A 263 -12.77 1.89 10.46
CA ALA A 263 -11.33 2.15 10.36
C ALA A 263 -10.59 0.82 10.37
N ARG A 264 -10.01 0.43 9.22
CA ARG A 264 -9.25 -0.80 9.04
C ARG A 264 -7.75 -0.50 9.01
N HIS A 265 -6.97 -1.40 9.60
CA HIS A 265 -5.52 -1.30 9.67
C HIS A 265 -4.88 -2.66 9.35
N ASN A 266 -3.89 -2.65 8.45
CA ASN A 266 -2.97 -3.77 8.27
C ASN A 266 -1.55 -3.30 8.55
N VAL A 267 -0.87 -3.98 9.45
CA VAL A 267 0.47 -3.61 9.91
C VAL A 267 1.42 -4.80 9.83
N LEU A 268 2.67 -4.50 9.52
CA LEU A 268 3.78 -5.42 9.63
C LEU A 268 4.73 -4.88 10.69
N LEU A 269 4.91 -5.63 11.77
CA LEU A 269 5.74 -5.23 12.91
C LEU A 269 7.23 -5.24 12.54
N ASP A 270 8.00 -4.35 13.17
CA ASP A 270 9.46 -4.43 13.21
C ASP A 270 9.88 -4.96 14.59
N GLU A 271 10.42 -6.17 14.63
CA GLU A 271 10.88 -6.80 15.88
C GLU A 271 12.02 -6.04 16.56
N ARG A 272 12.93 -5.46 15.77
CA ARG A 272 14.04 -4.66 16.31
C ARG A 272 13.49 -3.33 16.84
N GLY A 273 12.52 -2.78 16.13
CA GLY A 273 11.76 -1.61 16.56
C GLY A 273 10.98 -1.84 17.86
N ALA A 274 10.34 -3.01 17.99
CA ALA A 274 9.59 -3.40 19.18
C ALA A 274 10.46 -3.38 20.43
N THR A 275 11.65 -4.01 20.39
CA THR A 275 12.55 -4.02 21.55
C THR A 275 13.13 -2.64 21.87
N ALA A 276 13.34 -1.80 20.86
CA ALA A 276 13.81 -0.42 21.05
C ALA A 276 12.77 0.50 21.71
N VAL A 277 11.47 0.30 21.40
CA VAL A 277 10.38 1.18 21.84
C VAL A 277 9.71 0.68 23.12
N LEU A 278 9.51 -0.63 23.25
CA LEU A 278 8.79 -1.25 24.37
C LEU A 278 9.72 -1.82 25.44
N GLY A 279 11.01 -1.98 25.13
CA GLY A 279 12.03 -2.50 26.04
C GLY A 279 12.60 -3.85 25.60
N PRO A 280 13.74 -4.27 26.16
CA PRO A 280 14.52 -5.40 25.67
C PRO A 280 13.80 -6.76 25.76
N ASP A 281 12.81 -6.89 26.65
CA ASP A 281 12.05 -8.12 26.88
C ASP A 281 10.73 -8.18 26.09
N ALA A 282 10.42 -7.15 25.28
CA ALA A 282 9.17 -7.08 24.54
C ALA A 282 9.11 -8.15 23.44
N ASP A 283 8.06 -8.96 23.49
CA ASP A 283 7.77 -9.95 22.44
C ASP A 283 6.82 -9.42 21.36
N THR A 284 6.64 -10.20 20.29
CA THR A 284 5.76 -9.83 19.17
C THR A 284 4.30 -9.70 19.59
N ALA A 285 3.84 -10.45 20.60
CA ALA A 285 2.46 -10.40 21.08
C ALA A 285 2.19 -9.13 21.90
N GLU A 286 3.16 -8.68 22.70
CA GLU A 286 3.12 -7.38 23.37
C GLU A 286 3.15 -6.24 22.36
N ALA A 287 4.05 -6.30 21.36
CA ALA A 287 4.10 -5.32 20.28
C ALA A 287 2.77 -5.25 19.50
N ALA A 288 2.18 -6.39 19.15
CA ALA A 288 0.90 -6.46 18.47
C ALA A 288 -0.23 -5.81 19.29
N ARG A 289 -0.33 -6.12 20.59
CA ARG A 289 -1.33 -5.49 21.49
C ARG A 289 -1.13 -3.98 21.59
N HIS A 290 0.11 -3.53 21.80
CA HIS A 290 0.44 -2.11 21.88
C HIS A 290 0.03 -1.36 20.60
N VAL A 291 0.34 -1.93 19.44
CA VAL A 291 0.01 -1.35 18.13
C VAL A 291 -1.50 -1.35 17.90
N ARG A 292 -2.20 -2.46 18.18
CA ARG A 292 -3.66 -2.57 18.08
C ARG A 292 -4.37 -1.49 18.89
N ASP A 293 -3.97 -1.32 20.15
CA ASP A 293 -4.60 -0.39 21.08
C ASP A 293 -4.37 1.05 20.63
N ARG A 294 -3.13 1.44 20.32
CA ARG A 294 -2.81 2.82 19.97
C ARG A 294 -3.38 3.24 18.62
N ILE A 295 -3.21 2.41 17.60
CA ILE A 295 -3.71 2.73 16.25
C ILE A 295 -5.24 2.68 16.23
N GLY A 296 -5.86 1.70 16.88
CA GLY A 296 -7.33 1.61 16.97
C GLY A 296 -7.94 2.81 17.71
N GLN A 297 -7.36 3.23 18.84
CA GLN A 297 -7.82 4.42 19.55
C GLN A 297 -7.68 5.70 18.72
N ALA A 298 -6.57 5.85 17.99
CA ALA A 298 -6.37 6.98 17.09
C ALA A 298 -7.42 6.98 15.95
N GLY A 299 -7.68 5.82 15.34
CA GLY A 299 -8.71 5.65 14.31
C GLY A 299 -10.10 6.05 14.79
N LEU A 300 -10.53 5.50 15.93
CA LEU A 300 -11.81 5.80 16.57
C LEU A 300 -11.94 7.28 16.98
N LEU A 301 -10.83 7.93 17.37
CA LEU A 301 -10.82 9.34 17.71
C LEU A 301 -11.15 10.19 16.48
N VAL A 302 -10.53 9.92 15.33
CA VAL A 302 -10.81 10.63 14.07
C VAL A 302 -12.28 10.44 13.67
N LEU A 303 -12.82 9.22 13.72
CA LEU A 303 -14.23 8.96 13.39
C LEU A 303 -15.20 9.71 14.31
N ARG A 304 -14.85 9.85 15.59
CA ARG A 304 -15.63 10.64 16.55
C ARG A 304 -15.67 12.11 16.18
N TYR A 305 -14.52 12.72 15.84
CA TYR A 305 -14.48 14.12 15.42
C TYR A 305 -15.20 14.33 14.09
N ALA A 306 -15.04 13.43 13.12
CA ALA A 306 -15.76 13.48 11.85
C ALA A 306 -17.29 13.45 12.07
N THR A 307 -17.75 12.59 12.99
CA THR A 307 -19.18 12.53 13.37
C THR A 307 -19.64 13.83 14.02
N GLN A 308 -18.85 14.41 14.94
CA GLN A 308 -19.18 15.67 15.60
C GLN A 308 -19.27 16.83 14.62
N TYR A 309 -18.33 16.91 13.67
CA TYR A 309 -18.31 17.87 12.58
C TYR A 309 -19.57 17.75 11.71
N ALA A 310 -19.92 16.55 11.28
CA ALA A 310 -21.11 16.33 10.45
C ALA A 310 -22.40 16.74 11.19
N LEU A 311 -22.51 16.46 12.49
CA LEU A 311 -23.67 16.84 13.29
C LEU A 311 -23.75 18.35 13.58
N SER A 312 -22.62 19.04 13.72
CA SER A 312 -22.60 20.49 13.95
C SER A 312 -22.95 21.25 12.66
N ALA A 313 -22.46 20.81 11.50
CA ALA A 313 -22.78 21.40 10.21
C ALA A 313 -24.28 21.36 9.90
N VAL A 314 -24.96 20.25 10.21
CA VAL A 314 -26.43 20.12 10.04
C VAL A 314 -27.21 21.09 10.91
N ARG A 315 -26.71 21.47 12.10
CA ARG A 315 -27.40 22.41 13.00
C ARG A 315 -27.30 23.87 12.56
N VAL A 316 -26.37 24.19 11.66
CA VAL A 316 -26.12 25.55 11.16
C VAL A 316 -26.89 25.81 9.85
N LEU A 317 -27.36 24.75 9.18
CA LEU A 317 -28.21 24.78 7.99
C LEU A 317 -29.70 24.89 8.38
#